data_AF-A0A834TQD7-F1
#
_entry.id   AF-A0A834TQD7-F1
#
_cell.length_a   1.000
_cell.length_b   1.000
_cell.length_c   1.000
_cell.angle_alpha   90.00
_cell.angle_beta   90.00
_cell.angle_gamma   90.00
#
_symmetry.space_group_name_H-M   'P 1'
#
loop_
_entity.id
_entity.type
_entity.pdbx_description
1 polymer ?
#
loop_
_entity_poly.entity_id
_entity_poly.type
_entity_poly.pdbx_seq_one_letter_code
_entity_poly.pdbx_strand_id
1 'polypeptide(L)' 'MTLPETEIEARFCETSVLIRIHCHKTKGLVEKTMGAIENLHITITNSTKITFASSALHLTVFAQLFRCT' A
#
# COMPACT_ATOMS: atom_id res chain seq x y z
N MET A 1 -21.02 -3.55 16.73
CA MET A 1 -20.37 -4.28 15.62
C MET A 1 -19.59 -3.25 14.82
N THR A 2 -18.28 -3.12 15.04
CA THR A 2 -17.45 -2.16 14.29
C THR A 2 -16.51 -2.94 13.38
N LEU A 3 -16.68 -2.77 12.07
CA LEU A 3 -15.80 -3.27 11.02
C LEU A 3 -14.35 -2.83 11.32
N PRO A 4 -13.30 -3.59 10.96
CA PRO A 4 -11.93 -3.14 11.19
C PRO A 4 -11.72 -1.78 10.50
N GLU A 5 -11.11 -0.82 11.19
CA GLU A 5 -10.67 0.47 10.61
C GLU A 5 -9.59 0.30 9.51
N THR A 6 -9.26 -0.95 9.16
CA THR A 6 -8.24 -1.31 8.20
C THR A 6 -8.89 -1.86 6.93
N GLU A 7 -8.70 -1.15 5.83
CA GLU A 7 -9.15 -1.53 4.50
C GLU A 7 -7.94 -1.57 3.56
N ILE A 8 -7.82 -2.64 2.78
CA ILE A 8 -6.77 -2.79 1.78
C ILE A 8 -7.44 -3.08 0.44
N GLU A 9 -7.16 -2.24 -0.54
CA GLU A 9 -7.65 -2.38 -1.90
C GLU A 9 -6.45 -2.49 -2.85
N ALA A 10 -6.48 -3.48 -3.74
CA ALA A 10 -5.50 -3.62 -4.81
C ALA A 10 -6.22 -3.58 -6.16
N ARG A 11 -5.81 -2.66 -7.03
CA ARG A 11 -6.31 -2.54 -8.40
C ARG A 11 -5.21 -2.86 -9.38
N PHE A 12 -5.51 -3.73 -10.34
CA PHE A 12 -4.57 -4.14 -11.37
C PHE A 12 -4.93 -3.47 -12.72
N CYS A 13 -3.93 -3.01 -13.45
CA CYS A 13 -4.07 -2.43 -14.79
C CYS A 13 -2.88 -2.87 -15.67
N GLU A 14 -3.12 -3.84 -16.55
CA GLU A 14 -2.16 -4.42 -17.53
C GLU A 14 -0.85 -4.97 -16.95
N THR A 15 0.03 -4.08 -16.53
CA THR A 15 1.37 -4.33 -15.97
C THR A 15 1.61 -3.54 -14.68
N SER A 16 0.63 -2.76 -14.23
CA SER A 16 0.70 -1.89 -13.08
C SER A 16 -0.29 -2.31 -12.00
N VAL A 17 0.08 -2.14 -10.74
CA VAL A 17 -0.78 -2.37 -9.58
C VAL A 17 -0.81 -1.11 -8.72
N LEU A 18 -2.02 -0.75 -8.30
CA LEU A 18 -2.29 0.30 -7.34
C LEU A 18 -2.78 -0.35 -6.05
N ILE A 19 -2.02 -0.18 -4.97
CA ILE A 19 -2.36 -0.68 -3.64
C ILE A 19 -2.75 0.52 -2.79
N ARG A 20 -3.94 0.48 -2.18
CA ARG A 20 -4.44 1.48 -1.24
C ARG A 20 -4.65 0.81 0.10
N ILE A 21 -4.10 1.40 1.14
CA ILE A 21 -4.14 0.88 2.50
C ILE A 21 -4.65 1.99 3.37
N HIS A 22 -5.83 1.82 3.93
CA HIS A 22 -6.37 2.66 4.98
C HIS A 22 -6.28 1.89 6.29
N CYS A 23 -5.70 2.48 7.33
CA CYS A 23 -5.49 1.81 8.61
C CYS A 23 -5.21 2.81 9.73
N HIS A 24 -5.23 2.33 10.97
CA HIS A 24 -4.78 3.12 12.11
C HIS A 24 -3.25 3.32 12.09
N LYS A 25 -2.81 4.55 12.35
CA LYS A 25 -1.41 4.95 12.38
C LYS A 25 -0.70 4.21 13.51
N THR A 26 0.18 3.29 13.12
CA THR A 26 1.05 2.56 14.04
C THR A 26 2.51 2.85 13.72
N LYS A 27 3.37 2.92 14.74
CA LYS A 27 4.80 3.20 14.56
C LYS A 27 5.43 2.11 13.68
N GLY A 28 6.18 2.52 12.65
CA GLY A 28 6.87 1.62 11.74
C GLY A 28 5.97 0.86 10.75
N LEU A 29 4.67 1.17 10.69
CA LEU A 29 3.74 0.47 9.79
C LEU A 29 4.14 0.67 8.32
N VAL A 30 4.45 1.90 7.93
CA VAL A 30 4.84 2.24 6.54
C VAL A 30 6.09 1.47 6.12
N GLU A 31 7.11 1.40 6.98
CA GLU A 31 8.36 0.69 6.70
C GLU A 31 8.11 -0.82 6.55
N LYS A 32 7.33 -1.41 7.46
CA LYS A 32 6.95 -2.83 7.37
C LYS A 32 6.15 -3.13 6.10
N THR A 33 5.21 -2.26 5.76
CA THR A 33 4.40 -2.41 4.55
C THR A 33 5.24 -2.29 3.30
N MET A 34 6.13 -1.30 3.22
CA MET A 34 7.00 -1.15 2.05
C MET A 34 7.96 -2.32 1.90
N GLY A 35 8.58 -2.78 3.00
CA GLY A 35 9.43 -3.97 2.97
C GLY A 35 8.67 -5.23 2.55
N ALA A 36 7.41 -5.40 2.98
CA ALA A 36 6.58 -6.53 2.52
C ALA A 36 6.28 -6.46 1.02
N ILE A 37 6.04 -5.25 0.48
CA ILE A 37 5.78 -5.02 -0.95
C ILE A 37 7.06 -5.21 -1.78
N GLU A 38 8.22 -4.79 -1.28
CA GLU A 38 9.53 -4.98 -1.94
C GLU A 38 9.93 -6.45 -2.07
N ASN A 39 9.44 -7.32 -1.18
CA ASN A 39 9.66 -8.77 -1.29
C ASN A 39 8.78 -9.43 -2.37
N LEU A 40 7.81 -8.70 -2.93
CA LEU A 40 7.05 -9.16 -4.08
C LEU A 40 7.83 -8.83 -5.35
N HIS A 41 7.71 -9.65 -6.41
CA HIS A 41 8.38 -9.43 -7.70
C HIS A 41 7.78 -8.25 -8.52
N ILE A 42 7.49 -7.14 -7.86
CA ILE A 42 6.97 -5.89 -8.39
C ILE A 42 7.95 -4.76 -8.06
N THR A 43 8.01 -3.76 -8.93
CA THR A 43 8.83 -2.56 -8.71
C THR A 43 7.95 -1.41 -8.31
N ILE A 44 8.16 -0.87 -7.11
CA ILE A 44 7.45 0.31 -6.63
C ILE A 44 7.89 1.51 -7.46
N THR A 45 6.95 2.08 -8.21
CA THR A 45 7.17 3.27 -9.04
C THR A 45 6.94 4.53 -8.24
N ASN A 46 5.88 4.56 -7.42
CA ASN A 46 5.53 5.71 -6.59
C ASN A 46 4.87 5.23 -5.31
N SER A 47 5.09 5.95 -4.22
CA SER A 47 4.30 5.77 -3.00
C SER A 47 3.89 7.12 -2.43
N THR A 48 2.70 7.19 -1.87
CA THR A 48 2.14 8.40 -1.27
C THR A 48 1.55 8.04 0.08
N LYS A 49 1.95 8.78 1.10
CA LYS A 49 1.49 8.61 2.46
C LYS A 49 0.72 9.85 2.87
N ILE A 50 -0.54 9.67 3.25
CA ILE A 50 -1.41 10.71 3.77
C ILE A 50 -1.82 10.28 5.18
N THR A 51 -1.60 11.13 6.17
CA THR A 51 -2.13 10.92 7.52
C THR A 51 -3.33 11.82 7.71
N PHE A 52 -4.46 11.23 8.09
CA PHE A 52 -5.70 11.96 8.36
C PHE A 52 -5.98 11.91 9.86
N ALA A 53 -6.28 13.06 10.47
CA ALA A 53 -6.40 13.22 11.92
C ALA A 53 -5.16 12.67 12.69
N SER A 54 -5.31 12.40 13.98
CA SER A 54 -4.24 11.87 14.83
C SER A 54 -4.03 10.35 14.66
N SER A 55 -5.01 9.64 14.11
CA SER A 55 -5.11 8.19 14.16
C SER A 55 -5.16 7.48 12.81
N ALA A 56 -5.51 8.13 11.69
CA ALA A 56 -5.69 7.44 10.42
C ALA A 56 -4.49 7.62 9.47
N LEU A 57 -4.14 6.55 8.77
CA LEU A 57 -3.08 6.49 7.78
C LEU A 57 -3.66 5.93 6.47
N HIS A 58 -3.47 6.68 5.40
CA HIS A 58 -3.73 6.26 4.03
C HIS A 58 -2.39 6.14 3.29
N LEU A 59 -2.07 4.93 2.84
CA LEU A 59 -0.88 4.65 2.06
C LEU A 59 -1.31 4.17 0.67
N THR A 60 -0.86 4.86 -0.35
CA THR A 60 -1.08 4.53 -1.75
C THR A 60 0.26 4.13 -2.36
N VAL A 61 0.36 2.93 -2.92
CA VAL A 61 1.56 2.42 -3.57
C VAL A 61 1.22 2.07 -5.01
N PHE A 62 1.94 2.67 -5.94
CA PHE A 62 1.96 2.30 -7.35
C PHE A 62 3.20 1.46 -7.63
N ALA A 63 2.99 0.29 -8.23
CA ALA A 63 4.06 -0.60 -8.62
C ALA A 63 3.80 -1.21 -10.01
N GLN A 64 4.86 -1.70 -10.65
CA GLN A 64 4.83 -2.38 -11.94
C GLN A 64 5.31 -3.83 -11.81
N LEU A 65 4.64 -4.75 -12.48
CA LEU A 65 5.08 -6.13 -12.68
C LEU A 65 6.05 -6.16 -13.86
N PHE A 66 7.20 -6.79 -13.68
CA PHE A 66 8.03 -7.15 -14.81
C PHE A 66 7.42 -8.35 -15.54
N ARG A 67 7.22 -8.23 -16.85
CA ARG A 67 6.99 -9.39 -17.71
C ARG A 67 8.37 -9.97 -18.06
N CYS A 68 8.66 -11.17 -17.57
CA CYS A 68 9.71 -11.99 -18.20
C CYS A 68 9.21 -12.30 -19.62
N THR A 69 9.82 -11.64 -20.61
CA THR A 69 9.57 -11.86 -22.03
C THR A 69 10.66 -12.77 -22.57
#